data_AF-A0A4R4IP19-F1
#
_entry.id   AF-A0A4R4IP19-F1
#
_cell.length_a   1.000
_cell.length_b   1.000
_cell.length_c   1.000
_cell.angle_alpha   90.00
_cell.angle_beta   90.00
_cell.angle_gamma   90.00
#
_symmetry.space_group_name_H-M   'P 1'
#
loop_
_entity.id
_entity.type
_entity.pdbx_description
1 polymer ?
#
loop_
_entity_poly.entity_id
_entity_poly.type
_entity_poly.pdbx_seq_one_letter_code
_entity_poly.pdbx_strand_id
1 'polypeptide(L)' 'MNNDFKSLTLIQYIDRHFSGNQSKFAQHMKVTPQQVTRWIAGNWIVVGGILYSPKRRIYTSKEIG' A
#
# COMPACT_ATOMS: atom_id res chain seq x y z
N MET A 1 -24.13 8.68 -1.49
CA MET A 1 -22.68 8.99 -1.57
C MET A 1 -21.94 7.68 -1.36
N ASN A 2 -21.51 7.04 -2.44
CA ASN A 2 -20.75 5.79 -2.34
C ASN A 2 -19.29 6.18 -2.12
N ASN A 3 -18.90 6.32 -0.86
CA ASN A 3 -17.48 6.38 -0.51
C ASN A 3 -16.98 4.94 -0.48
N ASP A 4 -16.78 4.39 -1.68
CA ASP A 4 -16.01 3.17 -1.86
C ASP A 4 -14.64 3.45 -1.23
N PHE A 5 -14.36 2.84 -0.07
CA PHE A 5 -13.04 2.81 0.52
C PHE A 5 -12.12 1.97 -0.37
N LYS A 6 -11.78 2.53 -1.54
CA LYS A 6 -11.00 1.87 -2.57
C LYS A 6 -9.60 1.63 -2.03
N SER A 7 -9.24 0.36 -1.89
CA SER A 7 -7.87 -0.02 -1.57
C SER A 7 -6.98 0.29 -2.76
N LEU A 8 -5.81 0.87 -2.47
CA LEU A 8 -4.75 1.10 -3.44
C LEU A 8 -3.53 0.33 -2.99
N THR A 9 -2.78 -0.23 -3.93
CA THR A 9 -1.41 -0.64 -3.60
C THR A 9 -0.62 0.60 -3.20
N LEU A 10 0.40 0.44 -2.34
CA LEU A 10 1.21 1.57 -1.92
C LEU A 10 1.84 2.29 -3.12
N ILE A 11 2.28 1.55 -4.14
CA ILE A 11 2.83 2.15 -5.37
C ILE A 11 1.79 3.00 -6.11
N GLN A 12 0.55 2.54 -6.25
CA GLN A 12 -0.53 3.34 -6.86
C GLN A 12 -0.85 4.60 -6.06
N TYR A 13 -0.80 4.52 -4.73
CA TYR A 13 -1.01 5.69 -3.87
C TYR A 13 0.11 6.71 -4.06
N ILE A 14 1.37 6.27 -4.10
CA ILE A 14 2.53 7.13 -4.34
C ILE A 14 2.45 7.77 -5.74
N ASP A 15 2.07 7.02 -6.77
CA ASP A 15 1.89 7.55 -8.13
C ASP A 15 0.88 8.70 -8.16
N ARG A 16 -0.28 8.50 -7.52
CA ARG A 16 -1.38 9.48 -7.53
C ARG A 16 -1.11 10.72 -6.70
N HIS A 17 -0.47 10.58 -5.53
CA HIS A 17 -0.36 11.67 -4.56
C HIS A 17 1.04 12.28 -4.47
N PHE A 18 2.06 11.58 -4.97
CA PHE A 18 3.46 11.99 -4.93
C PHE A 18 4.12 11.96 -6.31
N SER A 19 3.33 11.83 -7.40
CA SER A 19 3.83 11.79 -8.78
C SER A 19 4.87 10.68 -8.99
N GLY A 20 4.68 9.54 -8.32
CA GLY A 20 5.58 8.38 -8.35
C GLY A 20 6.87 8.56 -7.56
N ASN A 21 7.05 9.71 -6.90
CA ASN A 21 8.27 10.01 -6.16
C ASN A 21 8.26 9.35 -4.77
N GLN A 22 8.84 8.16 -4.68
CA GLN A 22 8.97 7.39 -3.43
C GLN A 22 9.76 8.15 -2.35
N SER A 23 10.77 8.93 -2.74
CA SER A 23 11.57 9.74 -1.79
C SER A 23 10.75 10.85 -1.16
N LYS A 24 9.89 11.53 -1.93
CA LYS A 24 8.96 12.55 -1.42
C LYS A 24 7.94 11.94 -0.46
N PHE A 25 7.43 10.75 -0.79
CA PHE A 25 6.56 10.00 0.14
C PHE A 25 7.29 9.61 1.43
N ALA A 26 8.53 9.11 1.33
CA ALA A 26 9.34 8.75 2.49
C ALA A 26 9.57 9.96 3.43
N GLN A 27 9.90 11.12 2.86
CA GLN A 27 10.05 12.38 3.60
C GLN A 27 8.74 12.78 4.31
N HIS A 28 7.61 12.71 3.61
CA HIS A 28 6.29 12.99 4.19
C HIS A 28 5.95 12.07 5.37
N MET A 29 6.28 10.78 5.24
CA MET A 29 6.06 9.77 6.28
C MET A 29 7.15 9.75 7.37
N LYS A 30 8.21 10.57 7.24
CA LYS A 30 9.37 10.60 8.14
C LYS A 30 10.05 9.22 8.29
N VAL A 31 10.18 8.49 7.19
CA VAL A 31 10.89 7.22 7.11
C VAL A 31 11.96 7.25 6.02
N THR A 32 12.82 6.24 5.97
CA THR A 32 13.83 6.14 4.92
C THR A 32 13.21 5.66 3.59
N PRO A 33 13.77 6.03 2.43
CA PRO A 33 13.33 5.48 1.14
C PRO A 33 13.38 3.94 1.10
N GLN A 34 14.39 3.33 1.74
CA GLN A 34 14.52 1.88 1.84
C GLN A 34 13.34 1.25 2.60
N GLN A 35 12.80 1.93 3.61
CA GLN A 35 11.59 1.48 4.30
C GLN A 35 10.38 1.43 3.35
N VAL A 36 10.22 2.45 2.51
CA VAL A 36 9.16 2.50 1.50
C VAL A 36 9.32 1.39 0.47
N THR A 37 10.54 1.15 -0.02
CA THR A 37 10.84 0.04 -0.93
C THR A 37 10.46 -1.31 -0.30
N ARG A 38 10.75 -1.52 0.99
CA ARG A 38 10.34 -2.73 1.72
C ARG A 38 8.82 -2.88 1.81
N TRP A 39 8.10 -1.80 2.04
CA TRP A 39 6.62 -1.83 2.07
C TRP A 39 6.02 -2.15 0.69
N ILE A 40 6.57 -1.57 -0.38
CA ILE A 40 6.14 -1.86 -1.76
C ILE A 40 6.39 -3.33 -2.08
N ALA A 41 7.60 -3.84 -1.82
CA ALA A 41 7.94 -5.26 -2.02
C ALA A 41 7.06 -6.19 -1.18
N GLY A 42 6.66 -5.75 0.03
CA GLY A 42 5.73 -6.45 0.90
C GLY A 42 4.26 -6.35 0.49
N ASN A 43 3.93 -5.77 -0.66
CA ASN A 43 2.57 -5.55 -1.16
C ASN A 43 1.65 -4.80 -0.18
N TRP A 44 2.20 -3.80 0.51
CA TRP A 44 1.40 -2.95 1.41
C TRP A 44 0.35 -2.15 0.64
N ILE A 45 -0.79 -1.88 1.28
CA ILE A 45 -1.93 -1.18 0.69
C ILE A 45 -2.34 0.02 1.53
N VAL A 46 -2.99 0.99 0.89
CA VAL A 46 -3.59 2.15 1.54
C VAL A 46 -5.10 2.07 1.43
N VAL A 47 -5.81 2.21 2.56
CA VAL A 47 -7.28 2.25 2.62
C VAL A 47 -7.66 3.47 3.45
N GLY A 48 -8.41 4.41 2.86
CA GLY A 48 -8.83 5.63 3.57
C GLY A 48 -7.68 6.48 4.13
N GLY A 49 -6.52 6.47 3.48
CA GLY A 49 -5.31 7.16 3.96
C GLY A 49 -4.50 6.41 5.02
N ILE A 50 -4.96 5.22 5.45
CA ILE A 50 -4.24 4.38 6.42
C ILE A 50 -3.43 3.32 5.66
N LEU A 51 -2.16 3.17 6.03
CA LEU A 51 -1.23 2.21 5.45
C LEU A 51 -1.30 0.86 6.19
N TYR A 52 -1.57 -0.23 5.47
CA TYR A 52 -1.70 -1.58 6.02
C TYR A 52 -0.65 -2.54 5.46
N SER A 53 -0.13 -3.41 6.32
CA SER A 53 0.73 -4.54 5.95
C SER A 53 -0.10 -5.82 5.77
N PRO A 54 0.04 -6.56 4.67
CA PRO A 54 -0.50 -7.91 4.57
C PRO A 54 0.04 -8.79 5.71
N LYS A 55 -0.83 -9.58 6.35
CA LYS A 55 -0.42 -10.47 7.45
C LYS A 55 -0.39 -11.93 7.03
N ARG A 56 -1.48 -12.44 6.48
CA ARG A 56 -1.61 -13.82 5.98
C ARG A 56 -2.54 -13.84 4.79
N ARG A 57 -2.31 -14.78 3.88
CA ARG A 57 -3.30 -15.13 2.86
C ARG A 57 -4.38 -15.99 3.51
N ILE A 58 -5.63 -15.72 3.20
CA ILE A 58 -6.76 -16.55 3.59
C ILE A 58 -7.20 -17.28 2.32
N TYR A 59 -6.92 -18.58 2.25
CA TYR A 59 -7.44 -19.43 1.19
C TYR A 59 -8.86 -19.84 1.55
N THR A 60 -9.79 -19.71 0.62
CA THR A 60 -11.13 -20.30 0.82
C THR A 60 -11.13 -21.72 0.27
N SER A 61 -12.02 -22.58 0.78
CA SER A 61 -12.05 -24.02 0.45
C SER A 61 -12.16 -24.35 -1.05
N LYS A 62 -12.49 -23.37 -1.91
CA LYS A 62 -12.50 -23.52 -3.37
C LYS A 62 -11.11 -23.48 -4.03
N GLU A 63 -10.06 -23.09 -3.31
CA GLU A 63 -8.69 -22.95 -3.85
C GLU A 63 -7.74 -24.08 -3.41
N ILE A 64 -8.24 -25.04 -2.62
CA ILE A 64 -7.52 -26.25 -2.23
C ILE A 64 -8.16 -27.41 -3.00
N GLY A 65 -7.88 -27.47 -4.30
CA GLY A 65 -8.13 -28.62 -5.17
C GLY A 65 -6.84 -29.39 -5.37
#